data_AF-A0A8X8Y3N7-F1
#
_entry.id   AF-A0A8X8Y3N7-F1
#
_cell.length_a   1.000
_cell.length_b   1.000
_cell.length_c   1.000
_cell.angle_alpha   90.00
_cell.angle_beta   90.00
_cell.angle_gamma   90.00
#
_symmetry.space_group_name_H-M   'P 1'
#
loop_
_entity.id
_entity.type
_entity.pdbx_description
1 polymer ?
#
loop_
_entity_poly.entity_id
_entity_poly.type
_entity_poly.pdbx_seq_one_letter_code
_entity_poly.pdbx_strand_id
1 'polypeptide(L)'
;MWTAKEEDILVATLLELTATGWKSNNGFRAGYLSKIEDSLRAEFPNTDLKGNQHINSKMQAWKKSYGSLRLILSRSGVGFNNHGDYKIDCSDDQWDQIVHETWKSIFCKDRASGGGAEQLQTATVRLRAHSSGVSQVNEN
;
A
#
# COMPACT_ATOMS: atom_id res chain seq x y z
N MET A 1 5.19 -5.50 15.70
CA MET A 1 4.60 -4.56 14.71
C MET A 1 5.58 -3.41 14.57
N TRP A 2 5.87 -2.94 13.35
CA TRP A 2 6.81 -1.81 13.15
C TRP A 2 6.23 -0.51 13.70
N THR A 3 7.05 0.23 14.45
CA THR A 3 6.75 1.61 14.87
C THR A 3 7.28 2.61 13.86
N ALA A 4 6.72 3.83 13.86
CA ALA A 4 7.17 4.90 12.98
C ALA A 4 8.67 5.18 13.13
N LYS A 5 9.19 5.19 14.36
CA LYS A 5 10.62 5.42 14.60
C LYS A 5 11.51 4.30 14.05
N GLU A 6 11.09 3.04 14.15
CA GLU A 6 11.83 1.92 13.54
C GLU A 6 11.81 2.01 12.01
N GLU A 7 10.69 2.46 11.42
CA GLU A 7 10.61 2.75 9.99
C GLU A 7 11.53 3.88 9.57
N ASP A 8 11.63 4.96 10.36
CA ASP A 8 12.54 6.08 10.11
C ASP A 8 14.00 5.63 10.10
N ILE A 9 14.42 4.80 11.08
CA ILE A 9 15.78 4.24 11.11
C ILE A 9 16.02 3.31 9.92
N LEU A 10 15.04 2.48 9.56
CA LEU A 10 15.14 1.62 8.38
C LEU A 10 15.32 2.46 7.10
N VAL A 11 14.55 3.53 6.91
CA VAL A 11 14.67 4.44 5.75
C VAL A 11 16.02 5.15 5.75
N ALA A 12 16.43 5.74 6.87
CA ALA A 12 17.70 6.45 6.98
C ALA A 12 18.88 5.53 6.65
N THR A 13 18.90 4.32 7.20
CA THR A 13 19.95 3.34 6.93
C THR A 13 19.98 2.92 5.46
N LEU A 14 18.81 2.66 4.85
CA LEU A 14 18.73 2.28 3.43
C LEU A 14 19.21 3.42 2.50
N LEU A 15 18.94 4.68 2.86
CA LEU A 15 19.43 5.85 2.14
C LEU A 15 20.95 5.99 2.25
N GLU A 16 21.50 5.87 3.46
CA GLU A 16 22.94 5.89 3.69
C GLU A 16 23.65 4.78 2.90
N LEU A 17 23.15 3.55 2.95
CA LEU A 17 23.66 2.43 2.17
C LEU A 17 23.62 2.72 0.66
N THR A 18 22.57 3.38 0.19
CA THR A 18 22.47 3.77 -1.22
C THR A 18 23.51 4.84 -1.58
N ALA A 19 23.66 5.87 -0.75
CA ALA A 19 24.62 6.96 -0.95
C ALA A 19 26.08 6.48 -0.88
N THR A 20 26.37 5.48 -0.06
CA THR A 20 27.72 4.91 0.13
C THR A 20 28.03 3.77 -0.86
N GLY A 21 27.20 3.56 -1.88
CA GLY A 21 27.47 2.60 -2.96
C GLY A 21 27.25 1.13 -2.60
N TRP A 22 26.50 0.85 -1.51
CA TRP A 22 26.09 -0.52 -1.14
C TRP A 22 24.95 -1.06 -2.00
N LYS A 23 24.35 -0.23 -2.85
CA LYS A 23 23.31 -0.62 -3.80
C LYS A 23 23.89 -0.74 -5.21
N SER A 24 23.68 -1.91 -5.82
CA SER A 24 23.93 -2.18 -7.24
C SER A 24 22.60 -2.28 -8.00
N ASN A 25 22.67 -2.40 -9.34
CA ASN A 25 21.48 -2.58 -10.18
C ASN A 25 20.62 -3.79 -9.74
N ASN A 26 21.26 -4.85 -9.24
CA ASN A 26 20.60 -6.08 -8.82
C ASN A 26 20.17 -6.09 -7.34
N GLY A 27 20.40 -5.01 -6.61
CA GLY A 27 20.04 -4.88 -5.20
C GLY A 27 21.22 -4.53 -4.29
N PHE A 28 20.98 -4.64 -2.98
CA PHE A 28 21.99 -4.35 -1.97
C PHE A 28 23.03 -5.46 -1.87
N ARG A 29 24.27 -5.10 -1.53
CA ARG A 29 25.37 -6.05 -1.30
C ARG A 29 25.06 -6.99 -0.14
N ALA A 30 25.71 -8.17 -0.13
CA ALA A 30 25.62 -9.11 0.98
C ALA A 30 26.01 -8.44 2.31
N GLY A 31 25.28 -8.76 3.39
CA GLY A 31 25.47 -8.18 4.71
C GLY A 31 24.73 -6.87 4.99
N TYR A 32 24.00 -6.31 4.00
CA TYR A 32 23.22 -5.08 4.23
C TYR A 32 22.16 -5.23 5.35
N LEU A 33 21.58 -6.42 5.48
CA LEU A 33 20.61 -6.73 6.55
C LEU A 33 21.24 -6.59 7.94
N SER A 34 22.49 -7.05 8.11
CA SER A 34 23.21 -6.92 9.38
C SER A 34 23.45 -5.45 9.73
N LYS A 35 23.83 -4.61 8.75
CA LYS A 35 23.96 -3.16 8.98
C LYS A 35 22.66 -2.50 9.44
N ILE A 36 21.53 -2.93 8.89
CA ILE A 36 20.21 -2.45 9.31
C ILE A 36 19.87 -2.95 10.71
N GLU A 37 20.13 -4.22 11.02
CA GLU A 37 19.95 -4.77 12.38
C GLU A 37 20.80 -4.01 13.41
N ASP A 38 22.06 -3.70 13.07
CA ASP A 38 22.97 -2.97 13.96
C ASP A 38 22.49 -1.54 14.21
N SER A 39 22.00 -0.86 13.16
CA SER A 39 21.44 0.50 13.28
C SER A 39 20.16 0.52 14.11
N LEU A 40 19.28 -0.47 13.91
CA LEU A 40 18.08 -0.63 14.74
C LEU A 40 18.42 -0.96 16.19
N ARG A 41 19.44 -1.78 16.45
CA ARG A 41 19.86 -2.15 17.81
C ARG A 41 20.58 -1.02 18.53
N ALA A 42 21.28 -0.14 17.80
CA ALA A 42 21.89 1.05 18.37
C ALA A 42 20.83 2.00 18.96
N GLU A 43 19.72 2.20 18.26
CA GLU A 43 18.61 3.06 18.70
C GLU A 43 17.62 2.33 19.63
N PHE A 44 17.41 1.04 19.39
CA PHE A 44 16.46 0.19 20.12
C PHE A 44 17.16 -1.10 20.58
N PRO A 45 17.93 -1.09 21.68
CA PRO A 45 18.72 -2.24 22.13
C PRO A 45 17.91 -3.52 22.36
N ASN A 46 16.63 -3.37 22.69
CA ASN A 46 15.71 -4.47 22.98
C ASN A 46 14.84 -4.86 21.77
N THR A 47 15.15 -4.38 20.56
CA THR A 47 14.39 -4.74 19.35
C THR A 47 14.53 -6.24 19.04
N ASP A 48 13.41 -6.86 18.68
CA ASP A 48 13.33 -8.25 18.21
C ASP A 48 13.27 -8.35 16.67
N LEU A 49 13.45 -7.21 15.98
CA LEU A 49 13.47 -7.15 14.53
C LEU A 49 14.69 -7.89 13.96
N LYS A 50 14.44 -8.66 12.90
CA LYS A 50 15.42 -9.55 12.26
C LYS A 50 15.41 -9.30 10.76
N GLY A 51 16.59 -9.34 10.15
CA GLY A 51 16.86 -9.09 8.75
C GLY A 51 16.02 -9.97 7.83
N ASN A 52 16.25 -11.28 7.92
CA ASN A 52 15.64 -12.23 6.99
C ASN A 52 14.11 -12.33 7.10
N GLN A 53 13.55 -12.00 8.27
CA GLN A 53 12.12 -12.12 8.55
C GLN A 53 11.42 -10.76 8.44
N HIS A 54 11.78 -9.82 9.31
CA HIS A 54 11.05 -8.57 9.50
C HIS A 54 11.45 -7.50 8.48
N ILE A 55 12.74 -7.28 8.28
CA ILE A 55 13.25 -6.24 7.37
C ILE A 55 12.92 -6.59 5.92
N ASN A 56 13.21 -7.82 5.49
CA ASN A 56 12.85 -8.27 4.14
C ASN A 56 11.33 -8.16 3.88
N SER A 57 10.49 -8.61 4.83
CA SER A 57 9.04 -8.50 4.70
C SER A 57 8.59 -7.05 4.54
N LYS A 58 9.13 -6.15 5.38
CA LYS A 58 8.83 -4.72 5.32
C LYS A 58 9.24 -4.09 3.98
N MET A 59 10.46 -4.40 3.51
CA MET A 59 10.94 -3.91 2.21
C MET A 59 10.10 -4.42 1.05
N GLN A 60 9.65 -5.68 1.09
CA GLN A 60 8.76 -6.21 0.06
C GLN A 60 7.38 -5.55 0.09
N ALA A 61 6.83 -5.28 1.28
CA ALA A 61 5.60 -4.52 1.42
C ALA A 61 5.75 -3.11 0.81
N TRP A 62 6.81 -2.38 1.15
CA TRP A 62 7.09 -1.05 0.58
C TRP A 62 7.29 -1.08 -0.94
N LYS A 63 7.98 -2.10 -1.48
CA LYS A 63 8.11 -2.27 -2.94
C LYS A 63 6.76 -2.47 -3.62
N LYS A 64 5.87 -3.26 -3.03
CA LYS A 64 4.50 -3.45 -3.55
C LYS A 64 3.72 -2.15 -3.52
N SER A 65 3.74 -1.43 -2.40
CA SER A 65 3.09 -0.11 -2.28
C SER A 65 3.62 0.89 -3.30
N TYR A 66 4.95 0.97 -3.48
CA TYR A 66 5.58 1.81 -4.50
C TYR A 66 5.15 1.41 -5.91
N GLY A 67 5.05 0.11 -6.21
CA GLY A 67 4.52 -0.38 -7.48
C GLY A 67 3.10 0.11 -7.75
N SER A 68 2.21 -0.01 -6.76
CA SER A 68 0.84 0.50 -6.85
C SER A 68 0.79 2.01 -7.05
N LEU A 69 1.62 2.76 -6.30
CA LEU A 69 1.71 4.23 -6.46
C LEU A 69 2.20 4.61 -7.86
N ARG A 70 3.19 3.91 -8.40
CA ARG A 70 3.69 4.15 -9.76
C ARG A 70 2.61 3.91 -10.83
N LEU A 71 1.76 2.90 -10.64
CA LEU A 71 0.63 2.66 -11.54
C LEU A 71 -0.39 3.80 -11.48
N ILE A 72 -0.71 4.28 -10.28
CA ILE A 72 -1.62 5.42 -10.09
C ILE A 72 -1.06 6.67 -10.77
N LEU A 73 0.20 7.01 -10.48
CA LEU A 73 0.89 8.18 -11.04
C LEU A 73 1.16 8.08 -12.55
N SER A 74 1.05 6.90 -13.17
CA SER A 74 1.19 6.75 -14.62
C SER A 74 -0.04 7.23 -15.40
N ARG A 75 -1.15 7.53 -14.70
CA ARG A 75 -2.38 8.02 -15.32
C ARG A 75 -2.25 9.51 -15.64
N SER A 76 -2.69 9.88 -16.84
CA SER A 76 -2.68 11.28 -17.27
C SER A 76 -3.52 12.13 -16.32
N GLY A 77 -2.96 13.26 -15.88
CA GLY A 77 -3.61 14.20 -14.97
C GLY A 77 -3.67 13.77 -13.51
N VAL A 78 -3.02 12.66 -13.12
CA VAL A 78 -2.87 12.25 -11.71
C VAL A 78 -1.47 12.62 -11.23
N GLY A 79 -1.40 13.33 -10.11
CA GLY A 79 -0.12 13.82 -9.58
C GLY A 79 -0.16 14.02 -8.07
N PHE A 80 0.91 14.57 -7.52
CA PHE A 80 0.88 15.11 -6.16
C PHE A 80 0.33 16.54 -6.19
N ASN A 81 -0.42 16.91 -5.16
CA ASN A 81 -0.87 18.28 -5.00
C ASN A 81 0.31 19.22 -4.66
N ASN A 82 0.09 20.52 -4.82
CA ASN A 82 1.07 21.56 -4.50
C ASN A 82 0.90 22.15 -3.09
N HIS A 83 0.12 21.50 -2.22
CA HIS A 83 -0.18 22.00 -0.88
C HIS A 83 0.87 21.64 0.17
N GLY A 84 1.91 20.90 -0.23
CA GLY A 84 3.01 20.48 0.66
C GLY A 84 2.64 19.36 1.63
N ASP A 85 1.45 18.76 1.49
CA ASP A 85 1.00 17.59 2.27
C ASP A 85 1.13 16.26 1.49
N TYR A 86 1.71 16.31 0.28
CA TYR A 86 2.06 15.16 -0.56
C TYR A 86 0.90 14.20 -0.83
N LYS A 87 -0.34 14.70 -0.88
CA LYS A 87 -1.50 13.88 -1.28
C LYS A 87 -1.60 13.77 -2.79
N ILE A 88 -2.22 12.68 -3.25
CA ILE A 88 -2.55 12.47 -4.65
C ILE A 88 -3.72 13.38 -5.01
N ASP A 89 -3.56 14.14 -6.09
CA ASP A 89 -4.59 14.96 -6.72
C ASP A 89 -5.11 14.26 -7.97
N CYS A 90 -6.42 14.04 -8.02
CA CYS A 90 -7.12 13.42 -9.14
C CYS A 90 -8.61 13.78 -9.11
N SER A 91 -9.26 13.83 -10.28
CA SER A 91 -10.71 14.00 -10.40
C SER A 91 -11.47 12.76 -9.93
N ASP A 92 -12.78 12.90 -9.70
CA ASP A 92 -13.65 11.79 -9.33
C ASP A 92 -13.63 10.66 -10.37
N ASP A 93 -13.63 10.98 -11.66
CA ASP A 93 -13.52 9.98 -12.73
C ASP A 93 -12.18 9.22 -12.68
N GLN A 94 -11.08 9.91 -12.36
CA GLN A 94 -9.77 9.28 -12.20
C GLN A 94 -9.73 8.40 -10.95
N TRP A 95 -10.35 8.86 -9.86
CA TRP A 95 -10.48 8.10 -8.62
C TRP A 95 -11.27 6.80 -8.83
N ASP A 96 -12.41 6.89 -9.52
CA ASP A 96 -13.24 5.73 -9.86
C ASP A 96 -12.45 4.71 -10.68
N GLN A 97 -11.64 5.14 -11.65
CA GLN A 97 -10.79 4.24 -12.41
C GLN A 97 -9.66 3.61 -11.57
N ILE A 98 -9.09 4.36 -10.63
CA ILE A 98 -8.07 3.84 -9.71
C ILE A 98 -8.68 2.75 -8.82
N VAL A 99 -9.83 3.02 -8.20
CA VAL A 99 -10.48 2.10 -7.26
C VAL A 99 -11.11 0.91 -7.99
N HIS A 100 -11.78 1.13 -9.12
CA HIS A 100 -12.49 0.05 -9.81
C HIS A 100 -11.59 -0.81 -10.69
N GLU A 101 -10.65 -0.24 -11.44
CA GLU A 101 -9.86 -1.01 -12.40
C GLU A 101 -8.50 -1.41 -11.83
N THR A 102 -7.78 -0.46 -11.22
CA THR A 102 -6.44 -0.74 -10.69
C THR A 102 -6.51 -1.65 -9.47
N TRP A 103 -7.39 -1.36 -8.50
CA TRP A 103 -7.44 -2.19 -7.28
C TRP A 103 -8.11 -3.54 -7.50
N LYS A 104 -9.11 -3.67 -8.38
CA LYS A 104 -9.61 -5.00 -8.78
C LYS A 104 -8.51 -5.82 -9.43
N SER A 105 -7.73 -5.25 -10.35
CA SER A 105 -6.64 -5.98 -11.01
C SER A 105 -5.56 -6.45 -10.02
N ILE A 106 -5.27 -5.65 -8.99
CA ILE A 106 -4.24 -5.94 -7.98
C ILE A 106 -4.73 -6.91 -6.89
N PHE A 107 -5.96 -6.77 -6.39
CA PHE A 107 -6.45 -7.49 -5.21
C PHE A 107 -7.55 -8.52 -5.47
N CYS A 108 -8.29 -8.43 -6.59
CA CYS A 108 -9.32 -9.43 -6.94
C CYS A 108 -8.78 -10.60 -7.78
N LYS A 109 -7.54 -10.54 -8.25
CA LYS A 109 -6.91 -11.66 -8.96
C LYS A 109 -6.60 -12.86 -8.05
N ASP A 110 -6.45 -12.62 -6.74
CA ASP A 110 -6.13 -13.64 -5.73
C ASP A 110 -7.37 -14.21 -5.00
N ARG A 111 -8.61 -13.86 -5.42
CA ARG A 111 -9.80 -14.51 -4.84
C ARG A 111 -9.81 -15.97 -5.29
N ALA A 112 -9.53 -16.87 -4.35
CA ALA A 112 -9.89 -18.29 -4.49
C ALA A 112 -11.37 -18.36 -4.88
N SER A 113 -11.66 -18.97 -6.03
CA SER A 113 -12.99 -19.26 -6.56
C SER A 113 -13.66 -20.38 -5.75
N GLY A 114 -13.77 -20.20 -4.43
CA GLY A 114 -14.65 -20.98 -3.58
C GLY A 114 -16.06 -20.41 -3.65
N GLY A 115 -17.07 -21.27 -3.80
CA GLY A 115 -18.47 -20.95 -4.11
C GLY A 115 -19.24 -20.03 -3.14
N GLY A 116 -18.58 -19.35 -2.20
CA GLY A 116 -19.17 -18.34 -1.32
C GLY A 116 -19.27 -16.93 -1.93
N ALA A 117 -18.55 -16.65 -3.03
CA ALA A 117 -18.52 -15.31 -3.63
C ALA A 117 -19.86 -14.89 -4.29
N GLU A 118 -20.63 -15.84 -4.82
CA GLU A 118 -21.90 -15.55 -5.53
C GLU A 118 -23.03 -15.08 -4.59
N GLN A 119 -22.93 -15.37 -3.29
CA GLN A 119 -23.97 -15.01 -2.32
C GLN A 119 -23.94 -13.51 -1.97
N LEU A 120 -22.78 -12.86 -2.04
CA LEU A 120 -22.59 -11.44 -1.70
C LEU A 120 -23.11 -10.49 -2.79
N GLN A 121 -22.89 -10.82 -4.07
CA GLN A 121 -23.50 -10.08 -5.18
C GLN A 121 -25.04 -10.14 -5.11
N THR A 122 -25.58 -11.32 -4.82
CA THR A 122 -27.03 -11.55 -4.70
C THR A 122 -27.65 -10.75 -3.55
N ALA A 123 -26.97 -10.69 -2.39
CA ALA A 123 -27.42 -9.91 -1.24
C ALA A 123 -27.39 -8.39 -1.51
N THR A 124 -26.37 -7.91 -2.23
CA THR A 124 -26.21 -6.48 -2.58
C THR A 124 -27.31 -6.00 -3.52
N VAL A 125 -27.70 -6.83 -4.51
CA VAL A 125 -28.81 -6.51 -5.43
C VAL A 125 -30.15 -6.46 -4.69
N ARG A 126 -30.37 -7.36 -3.73
CA ARG A 126 -31.61 -7.40 -2.92
C ARG A 126 -31.74 -6.19 -1.99
N LEU A 127 -30.64 -5.73 -1.38
CA LEU A 127 -30.64 -4.53 -0.55
C LEU A 127 -30.97 -3.28 -1.36
N ARG A 128 -30.40 -3.15 -2.56
CA ARG A 128 -30.67 -2.00 -3.45
C ARG A 128 -32.12 -1.98 -3.97
N ALA A 129 -32.74 -3.15 -4.18
CA ALA A 129 -34.15 -3.25 -4.56
C ALA A 129 -35.10 -2.87 -3.41
N HIS A 130 -34.72 -3.11 -2.15
CA HIS A 130 -35.52 -2.70 -0.99
C HIS A 130 -35.46 -1.20 -0.71
N SER A 131 -34.36 -0.52 -1.06
CA SER A 131 -34.21 0.93 -0.88
C SER A 131 -35.10 1.76 -1.81
N SER A 132 -35.50 1.21 -2.96
CA SER A 132 -36.24 1.95 -4.00
C SER A 132 -37.77 1.90 -3.85
N GLY A 133 -38.30 1.21 -2.82
CA GLY A 133 -39.73 0.95 -2.67
C GLY A 133 -40.49 1.79 -1.64
N VAL A 134 -39.81 2.64 -0.86
CA VAL A 134 -40.46 3.42 0.22
C VAL A 134 -40.19 4.90 0.05
N SER A 135 -40.94 5.53 -0.86
CA SER A 135 -41.20 6.97 -0.83
C SER A 135 -42.68 7.17 -1.11
N GLN A 136 -43.50 7.17 -0.06
CA GLN A 136 -44.77 7.88 -0.08
C GLN A 136 -44.55 9.24 0.56
N VAL A 137 -44.71 10.27 -0.26
CA VAL A 137 -44.74 11.67 0.12
C VAL A 137 -46.15 11.94 0.68
N ASN A 138 -46.25 12.35 1.94
CA ASN A 138 -47.49 12.92 2.48
C ASN A 138 -47.31 14.45 2.55
N GLU A 139 -47.94 15.16 1.62
CA GLU A 139 -48.19 16.59 1.76
C GLU A 139 -49.49 16.79 2.55
N ASN A 140 -49.45 17.76 3.46
CA ASN A 140 -50.52 18.13 4.40
C ASN A 140 -51.54 19.08 3.74
#